data_AF-A0A117LU65-F1
#
_entry.id   AF-A0A117LU65-F1
#
_cell.length_a   1.000
_cell.length_b   1.000
_cell.length_c   1.000
_cell.angle_alpha   90.00
_cell.angle_beta   90.00
_cell.angle_gamma   90.00
#
_symmetry.space_group_name_H-M   'P 1'
#
loop_
_entity.id
_entity.type
_entity.pdbx_description
1 polymer ?
#
loop_
_entity_poly.entity_id
_entity_poly.type
_entity_poly.pdbx_seq_one_letter_code
_entity_poly.pdbx_strand_id
1 'polypeptide(L)'
;MYSFPDNLYSDVRVEDVSKSDIIVTLGRTDNMKEQKYVAAFIRVFDGERWYYSSTTNLDSVQEELDRLACLAKRNPAIEENGIVRKFEVNKGSYLSYEKDEDFSLVSLKEKYDLLSSYFPLIGESELVKFWRGQYIDQRVVKSFFSSKGADLTF
;
A
#
# COMPACT_ATOMS: atom_id res chain seq x y z
N MET A 1 -2.99 -14.95 -11.86
CA MET A 1 -2.71 -15.84 -10.70
C MET A 1 -1.25 -16.25 -10.79
N TYR A 2 -0.48 -16.09 -9.71
CA TYR A 2 0.96 -16.37 -9.72
C TYR A 2 1.23 -17.87 -9.60
N SER A 3 2.27 -18.34 -10.28
CA SER A 3 2.79 -19.69 -10.10
C SER A 3 3.83 -19.65 -8.98
N PHE A 4 3.48 -20.16 -7.81
CA PHE A 4 4.39 -20.19 -6.68
C PHE A 4 5.37 -21.38 -6.78
N PRO A 5 6.65 -21.18 -6.40
CA PRO A 5 7.66 -22.23 -6.46
C PRO A 5 7.42 -23.32 -5.40
N ASP A 6 7.60 -24.58 -5.79
CA ASP A 6 7.52 -25.71 -4.87
C ASP A 6 8.65 -25.68 -3.83
N ASN A 7 8.38 -26.23 -2.64
CA ASN A 7 9.33 -26.39 -1.55
C ASN A 7 9.93 -25.06 -1.03
N LEU A 8 9.20 -23.96 -1.22
CA LEU A 8 9.50 -22.63 -0.70
C LEU A 8 8.19 -22.00 -0.22
N TYR A 9 8.25 -21.20 0.84
CA TYR A 9 7.14 -20.32 1.15
C TYR A 9 7.33 -19.03 0.37
N SER A 10 6.27 -18.52 -0.25
CA SER A 10 6.35 -17.27 -0.98
C SER A 10 5.05 -16.52 -0.93
N ASP A 11 5.13 -15.20 -0.96
CA ASP A 11 3.97 -14.33 -1.00
C ASP A 11 4.20 -13.13 -1.91
N VAL A 12 3.10 -12.66 -2.49
CA VAL A 12 3.03 -11.44 -3.30
C VAL A 12 1.97 -10.54 -2.67
N ARG A 13 2.37 -9.32 -2.32
CA ARG A 13 1.44 -8.26 -1.93
C ARG A 13 1.46 -7.15 -2.97
N VAL A 14 0.31 -6.82 -3.53
CA VAL A 14 0.13 -5.67 -4.41
C VAL A 14 -0.57 -4.57 -3.61
N GLU A 15 -0.04 -3.35 -3.64
CA GLU A 15 -0.65 -2.19 -3.02
C GLU A 15 -0.99 -1.15 -4.09
N ASP A 16 -2.27 -0.82 -4.21
CA ASP A 16 -2.76 0.33 -4.98
C ASP A 16 -2.97 1.50 -4.01
N VAL A 17 -2.16 2.54 -4.17
CA VAL A 17 -2.05 3.65 -3.23
C VAL A 17 -2.49 4.94 -3.91
N SER A 18 -3.41 5.65 -3.28
CA SER A 18 -3.77 7.04 -3.60
C SER A 18 -3.59 7.91 -2.37
N LYS A 19 -2.88 9.03 -2.49
CA LYS A 19 -2.68 9.97 -1.37
C LYS A 19 -2.63 11.41 -1.83
N SER A 20 -3.08 12.31 -0.95
CA SER A 20 -3.04 13.75 -1.14
C SER A 20 -2.35 14.41 0.04
N ASP A 21 -1.53 15.43 -0.23
CA ASP A 21 -0.91 16.27 0.81
C ASP A 21 -0.95 17.73 0.34
N ILE A 22 -1.71 18.54 1.08
CA ILE A 22 -1.91 19.96 0.83
C ILE A 22 -1.44 20.72 2.06
N ILE A 23 -0.51 21.65 1.89
CA ILE A 23 0.02 22.50 2.95
C ILE A 23 -0.16 23.95 2.54
N VAL A 24 -0.79 24.73 3.41
CA VAL A 24 -0.92 26.18 3.27
C VAL A 24 -0.37 26.85 4.51
N THR A 25 0.57 27.77 4.34
CA THR A 25 1.12 28.58 5.43
C THR A 25 0.77 30.03 5.17
N LEU A 26 0.11 30.69 6.13
CA LEU A 26 -0.28 32.09 6.02
C LEU A 26 -1.02 32.42 4.71
N GLY A 27 -1.92 31.54 4.27
CA GLY A 27 -2.68 31.67 3.02
C GLY A 27 -1.90 31.36 1.74
N ARG A 28 -0.60 31.07 1.81
CA ARG A 28 0.22 30.64 0.67
C ARG A 28 0.30 29.12 0.61
N THR A 29 -0.03 28.54 -0.56
CA THR A 29 0.17 27.12 -0.82
C THR A 29 1.65 26.78 -0.90
N ASP A 30 2.15 26.02 0.08
CA ASP A 30 3.52 25.51 0.09
C ASP A 30 3.62 24.12 -0.56
N ASN A 31 2.56 23.32 -0.48
CA ASN A 31 2.48 21.99 -1.10
C ASN A 31 1.05 21.70 -1.56
N MET A 32 0.89 21.08 -2.71
CA MET A 32 -0.39 20.60 -3.21
C MET A 32 -0.10 19.45 -4.18
N LYS A 33 -0.06 18.24 -3.64
CA LYS A 33 0.35 17.03 -4.38
C LYS A 33 -0.68 15.94 -4.23
N GLU A 34 -0.92 15.25 -5.34
CA GLU A 34 -1.58 13.94 -5.38
C GLU A 34 -0.58 12.92 -5.90
N GLN A 35 -0.55 11.73 -5.32
CA GLN A 35 0.26 10.62 -5.78
C GLN A 35 -0.61 9.37 -5.87
N LYS A 36 -0.63 8.75 -7.05
CA LYS A 36 -1.26 7.46 -7.31
C LYS A 36 -0.23 6.50 -7.88
N TYR A 37 -0.11 5.31 -7.31
CA TYR A 37 0.79 4.28 -7.80
C TYR A 37 0.35 2.90 -7.36
N VAL A 38 0.73 1.90 -8.15
CA VAL A 38 0.59 0.49 -7.78
C VAL A 38 1.98 -0.12 -7.66
N ALA A 39 2.22 -0.87 -6.60
CA ALA A 39 3.49 -1.55 -6.36
C ALA A 39 3.26 -2.97 -5.86
N ALA A 40 4.08 -3.90 -6.33
CA ALA A 40 4.11 -5.27 -5.86
C ALA A 40 5.35 -5.51 -4.99
N PHE A 41 5.15 -6.28 -3.93
CA PHE A 41 6.14 -6.72 -2.95
C PHE A 41 6.17 -8.24 -3.00
N ILE A 42 7.31 -8.82 -3.34
CA ILE A 42 7.49 -10.26 -3.51
C ILE A 42 8.45 -10.77 -2.45
N ARG A 43 8.08 -11.86 -1.79
CA ARG A 43 8.92 -12.54 -0.80
C ARG A 43 9.00 -14.03 -1.07
N VAL A 44 10.18 -14.59 -0.82
CA VAL A 44 10.47 -16.02 -0.83
C VAL A 44 11.23 -16.37 0.45
N PHE A 45 10.84 -17.47 1.09
CA PHE A 45 11.45 -18.00 2.30
C PHE A 45 11.79 -19.47 2.12
N ASP A 46 13.03 -19.82 2.41
CA ASP A 46 13.55 -21.19 2.27
C ASP A 46 13.57 -22.01 3.57
N GLY A 47 13.13 -21.41 4.67
CA GLY A 47 13.18 -22.02 6.01
C GLY A 47 14.28 -21.43 6.90
N GLU A 48 15.26 -20.73 6.31
CA GLU A 48 16.37 -20.09 7.02
C GLU A 48 16.45 -18.59 6.70
N ARG A 49 16.24 -18.19 5.44
CA ARG A 49 16.46 -16.84 4.92
C ARG A 49 15.27 -16.34 4.10
N TRP A 50 15.06 -15.03 4.18
CA TRP A 50 14.10 -14.31 3.35
C TRP A 50 14.81 -13.63 2.19
N TYR A 51 14.19 -13.75 1.02
CA TYR A 51 14.54 -13.08 -0.21
C TYR A 51 13.39 -12.14 -0.56
N TYR A 52 13.73 -10.94 -1.05
CA TYR A 52 12.76 -9.88 -1.24
C TYR A 52 13.03 -9.12 -2.54
N SER A 53 11.95 -8.73 -3.22
CA SER A 53 11.96 -7.81 -4.35
C SER A 53 10.71 -6.93 -4.31
N SER A 54 10.76 -5.79 -4.97
CA SER A 54 9.60 -4.93 -5.19
C SER A 54 9.67 -4.27 -6.55
N THR A 55 8.52 -4.10 -7.19
CA THR A 55 8.41 -3.54 -8.54
C THR A 55 7.13 -2.72 -8.67
N THR A 56 7.16 -1.66 -9.46
CA THR A 56 5.97 -0.93 -9.91
C THR A 56 5.44 -1.46 -11.24
N ASN A 57 6.18 -2.38 -11.89
CA ASN A 57 5.74 -3.07 -13.09
C ASN A 57 5.06 -4.40 -12.69
N LEU A 58 3.72 -4.43 -12.72
CA LEU A 58 2.96 -5.61 -12.30
C LEU A 58 3.17 -6.82 -13.21
N ASP A 59 3.54 -6.60 -14.47
CA ASP A 59 3.80 -7.67 -15.43
C ASP A 59 5.10 -8.42 -15.09
N SER A 60 6.03 -7.79 -14.36
CA SER A 60 7.31 -8.40 -13.99
C SER A 60 7.26 -9.19 -12.67
N VAL A 61 6.10 -9.28 -12.01
CA VAL A 61 5.99 -9.88 -10.67
C VAL A 61 6.33 -11.38 -10.68
N GLN A 62 5.89 -12.11 -11.71
CA GLN A 62 6.23 -13.53 -11.84
C GLN A 62 7.73 -13.73 -12.07
N GLU A 63 8.34 -12.93 -12.95
CA GLU A 63 9.78 -12.98 -13.21
C GLU A 63 10.60 -12.70 -11.94
N GLU A 64 10.19 -11.69 -11.15
CA GLU A 64 10.84 -11.40 -9.87
C GLU A 64 10.69 -12.54 -8.87
N LEU A 65 9.51 -13.16 -8.78
CA LEU A 65 9.28 -14.33 -7.92
C LEU A 65 10.20 -15.50 -8.32
N ASP A 66 10.27 -15.81 -9.60
CA ASP A 66 11.12 -16.89 -10.13
C ASP A 66 12.61 -16.60 -9.90
N ARG A 67 13.03 -15.34 -10.09
CA ARG A 67 14.39 -14.88 -9.81
C ARG A 67 14.76 -15.08 -8.35
N LEU A 68 13.90 -14.69 -7.40
CA LEU A 68 14.14 -14.91 -5.98
C LEU A 68 14.20 -16.39 -5.64
N ALA A 69 13.32 -17.21 -6.23
CA ALA A 69 13.30 -18.66 -6.03
C ALA A 69 14.61 -19.33 -6.46
N CYS A 70 15.25 -18.87 -7.54
CA CYS A 70 16.55 -19.36 -7.99
C CYS A 70 17.70 -19.10 -7.00
N LEU A 71 17.56 -18.08 -6.13
CA LEU A 71 18.56 -17.75 -5.10
C LEU A 71 18.35 -18.54 -3.80
N ALA A 72 17.18 -19.16 -3.64
CA ALA A 72 16.74 -19.83 -2.43
C ALA A 72 17.05 -21.33 -2.44
N LYS A 73 17.34 -21.90 -1.26
CA LYS A 73 17.57 -23.34 -1.13
C LYS A 73 16.25 -24.07 -0.89
N ARG A 74 15.73 -24.78 -1.89
CA ARG A 74 14.49 -25.57 -1.76
C ARG A 74 14.49 -26.46 -0.51
N ASN A 75 13.38 -26.43 0.21
CA ASN A 75 13.17 -27.17 1.46
C ASN A 75 11.87 -27.97 1.39
N PRO A 76 11.93 -29.29 1.18
CA PRO A 76 10.73 -30.14 1.13
C PRO A 76 9.87 -30.11 2.40
N ALA A 77 10.45 -29.75 3.55
CA ALA A 77 9.75 -29.64 4.83
C ALA A 77 9.34 -28.18 5.14
N ILE A 78 9.24 -27.30 4.13
CA ILE A 78 8.93 -25.88 4.36
C ILE A 78 7.60 -25.66 5.07
N GLU A 79 6.59 -26.49 4.79
CA GLU A 79 5.29 -26.42 5.46
C GLU A 79 5.34 -26.80 6.94
N GLU A 80 6.34 -27.58 7.36
CA GLU A 80 6.56 -27.95 8.76
C GLU A 80 7.36 -26.88 9.52
N ASN A 81 7.91 -25.88 8.82
CA ASN A 81 8.65 -24.80 9.45
C ASN A 81 7.76 -24.05 10.47
N GLY A 82 8.29 -23.79 11.67
CA GLY A 82 7.55 -23.17 12.77
C GLY A 82 7.00 -21.77 12.46
N ILE A 83 7.59 -21.06 11.50
CA ILE A 83 7.10 -19.76 11.02
C ILE A 83 5.98 -19.98 10.00
N VAL A 84 6.21 -20.83 8.99
CA VAL A 84 5.26 -21.09 7.89
C VAL A 84 3.95 -21.72 8.38
N ARG A 85 4.00 -22.56 9.44
CA ARG A 85 2.80 -23.13 10.08
C ARG A 85 1.87 -22.09 10.71
N LYS A 86 2.40 -20.94 11.13
CA LYS A 86 1.61 -19.89 11.79
C LYS A 86 0.89 -19.00 10.80
N PHE A 87 1.24 -19.06 9.52
CA PHE A 87 0.57 -18.25 8.50
C PHE A 87 -0.81 -18.82 8.20
N GLU A 88 -1.81 -17.96 8.35
CA GLU A 88 -3.19 -18.27 8.04
C GLU A 88 -3.45 -18.22 6.53
N VAL A 89 -4.45 -18.99 6.11
CA VAL A 89 -4.91 -19.04 4.73
C VAL A 89 -6.31 -18.45 4.70
N ASN A 90 -6.37 -17.12 4.57
CA ASN A 90 -7.63 -16.41 4.43
C ASN A 90 -7.91 -16.12 2.95
N LYS A 91 -9.19 -16.10 2.58
CA LYS A 91 -9.65 -15.79 1.22
C LYS A 91 -10.83 -14.83 1.26
N GLY A 92 -10.88 -13.86 0.34
CA GLY A 92 -12.02 -12.96 0.20
C GLY A 92 -11.65 -11.49 -0.02
N SER A 93 -12.67 -10.66 -0.14
CA SER A 93 -12.55 -9.20 -0.26
C SER A 93 -13.16 -8.52 0.96
N TYR A 94 -12.41 -7.63 1.59
CA TYR A 94 -12.75 -6.94 2.83
C TYR A 94 -12.48 -5.43 2.71
N LEU A 95 -13.03 -4.82 1.67
CA LEU A 95 -12.84 -3.40 1.41
C LEU A 95 -13.78 -2.53 2.28
N SER A 96 -13.29 -1.36 2.66
CA SER A 96 -14.06 -0.30 3.30
C SER A 96 -13.98 0.96 2.44
N TYR A 97 -15.01 1.82 2.52
CA TYR A 97 -15.05 3.10 1.81
C TYR A 97 -14.93 2.93 0.28
N GLU A 98 -15.82 2.13 -0.29
CA GLU A 98 -15.90 1.89 -1.74
C GLU A 98 -16.87 2.86 -2.41
N LYS A 99 -16.73 3.01 -3.74
CA LYS A 99 -17.63 3.79 -4.60
C LYS A 99 -17.71 5.25 -4.13
N ASP A 100 -18.88 5.69 -3.67
CA ASP A 100 -19.16 7.07 -3.31
C ASP A 100 -18.40 7.53 -2.05
N GLU A 101 -17.86 6.58 -1.26
CA GLU A 101 -17.02 6.86 -0.10
C GLU A 101 -15.52 6.88 -0.41
N ASP A 102 -15.13 6.62 -1.66
CA ASP A 102 -13.72 6.62 -2.08
C ASP A 102 -13.22 8.06 -2.32
N PHE A 103 -12.53 8.62 -1.33
CA PHE A 103 -11.94 9.96 -1.43
C PHE A 103 -10.83 10.09 -2.48
N SER A 104 -10.33 8.99 -3.06
CA SER A 104 -9.39 9.07 -4.19
C SER A 104 -10.08 9.55 -5.48
N LEU A 105 -11.41 9.55 -5.50
CA LEU A 105 -12.25 10.12 -6.56
C LEU A 105 -12.52 11.62 -6.36
N VAL A 106 -12.34 12.14 -5.13
CA VAL A 106 -12.50 13.56 -4.82
C VAL A 106 -11.32 14.34 -5.39
N SER A 107 -11.59 15.45 -6.08
CA SER A 107 -10.55 16.22 -6.74
C SER A 107 -9.64 16.94 -5.74
N LEU A 108 -8.37 17.15 -6.13
CA LEU A 108 -7.42 17.93 -5.32
C LEU A 108 -7.92 19.35 -5.03
N LYS A 109 -8.72 19.92 -5.93
CA LYS A 109 -9.36 21.23 -5.73
C LYS A 109 -10.39 21.19 -4.61
N GLU A 110 -11.30 20.21 -4.58
CA GLU A 110 -12.30 20.09 -3.51
C GLU A 110 -11.64 19.88 -2.14
N LYS A 111 -10.56 19.10 -2.10
CA LYS A 111 -9.73 18.92 -0.89
C LYS A 111 -9.11 20.23 -0.42
N TYR A 112 -8.60 21.03 -1.35
CA TYR A 112 -8.08 22.38 -1.06
C TYR A 112 -9.21 23.32 -0.60
N ASP A 113 -10.36 23.29 -1.25
CA ASP A 113 -11.52 24.15 -0.92
C ASP A 113 -12.02 23.83 0.51
N LEU A 114 -12.07 22.54 0.88
CA LEU A 114 -12.35 22.12 2.26
C LEU A 114 -11.33 22.70 3.24
N LEU A 115 -10.02 22.54 2.98
CA LEU A 115 -8.97 23.07 3.85
C LEU A 115 -9.07 24.61 3.99
N SER A 116 -9.29 25.30 2.87
CA SER A 116 -9.35 26.75 2.82
C SER A 116 -10.61 27.35 3.43
N SER A 117 -11.69 26.58 3.53
CA SER A 117 -12.91 26.98 4.25
C SER A 117 -12.66 27.32 5.72
N TYR A 118 -11.59 26.78 6.33
CA TYR A 118 -11.22 27.06 7.71
C TYR A 118 -10.36 28.33 7.88
N PHE A 119 -9.76 28.86 6.81
CA PHE A 119 -8.82 29.99 6.93
C PHE A 119 -9.45 31.28 7.46
N PRO A 120 -10.70 31.65 7.10
CA PRO A 120 -11.36 32.83 7.66
C PRO A 120 -11.47 32.78 9.19
N LEU A 121 -11.69 31.60 9.78
CA LEU A 121 -11.78 31.42 11.24
C LEU A 121 -10.48 31.81 11.98
N ILE A 122 -9.34 31.65 11.31
CA ILE A 122 -8.03 32.01 11.85
C ILE A 122 -7.75 33.49 11.60
N GLY A 123 -8.18 34.01 10.45
CA GLY A 123 -8.01 35.41 10.04
C GLY A 123 -8.71 36.42 10.95
N GLU A 124 -9.74 36.01 11.69
CA GLU A 124 -10.44 36.84 12.68
C GLU A 124 -9.62 37.10 13.95
N SER A 125 -8.58 36.31 14.24
CA SER A 125 -7.78 36.48 15.44
C SER A 125 -6.57 37.37 15.22
N GLU A 126 -6.59 38.57 15.79
CA GLU A 126 -5.43 39.48 15.78
C GLU A 126 -4.20 38.91 16.53
N LEU A 127 -4.41 37.91 17.39
CA LEU A 127 -3.35 37.27 18.19
C LEU A 127 -2.60 36.20 17.40
N VAL A 128 -3.23 35.58 16.39
CA VAL A 128 -2.60 34.52 15.59
C VAL A 128 -1.77 35.14 14.47
N LYS A 129 -0.46 35.28 14.71
CA LYS A 129 0.49 35.83 13.72
C LYS A 129 1.06 34.79 12.75
N PHE A 130 0.93 33.51 13.08
CA PHE A 130 1.45 32.40 12.27
C PHE A 130 0.51 31.21 12.34
N TRP A 131 0.17 30.64 11.18
CA TRP A 131 -0.61 29.40 11.09
C TRP A 131 -0.23 28.60 9.86
N ARG A 132 -0.41 27.28 9.96
CA ARG A 132 -0.22 26.30 8.89
C ARG A 132 -1.40 25.35 8.89
N GLY A 133 -2.12 25.31 7.77
CA GLY A 133 -3.18 24.35 7.50
C GLY A 133 -2.61 23.17 6.72
N GLN A 134 -3.07 21.96 7.05
CA GLN A 134 -2.70 20.75 6.32
C GLN A 134 -3.91 19.85 6.10
N TYR A 135 -4.05 19.35 4.89
CA TYR A 135 -4.96 18.27 4.54
C TYR A 135 -4.13 17.07 4.07
N ILE A 136 -4.38 15.90 4.67
CA ILE A 136 -3.72 14.64 4.30
C ILE A 136 -4.78 13.56 4.17
N ASP A 137 -4.74 12.80 3.09
CA ASP A 137 -5.50 11.57 2.92
C ASP A 137 -4.62 10.45 2.34
N GLN A 138 -4.98 9.19 2.60
CA GLN A 138 -4.32 8.03 2.00
C GLN A 138 -5.24 6.82 1.95
N ARG A 139 -5.53 6.34 0.73
CA ARG A 139 -6.24 5.10 0.47
C ARG A 139 -5.22 4.07 0.01
N VAL A 140 -5.29 2.88 0.59
CA VAL A 140 -4.45 1.75 0.17
C VAL A 140 -5.33 0.54 0.03
N VAL A 141 -5.43 -0.01 -1.18
CA VAL A 141 -6.02 -1.33 -1.43
C VAL A 141 -4.89 -2.33 -1.52
N LYS A 142 -4.97 -3.40 -0.72
CA LYS A 142 -3.93 -4.43 -0.66
C LYS A 142 -4.49 -5.74 -1.17
N SER A 143 -3.86 -6.30 -2.19
CA SER A 143 -4.09 -7.68 -2.60
C SER A 143 -2.94 -8.55 -2.12
N PHE A 144 -3.24 -9.68 -1.46
CA PHE A 144 -2.25 -10.59 -0.90
C PHE A 144 -2.47 -12.02 -1.37
N PHE A 145 -1.41 -12.61 -1.91
CA PHE A 145 -1.38 -13.98 -2.42
C PHE A 145 -0.22 -14.74 -1.79
N SER A 146 -0.40 -16.01 -1.44
CA SER A 146 0.72 -16.84 -0.95
C SER A 146 0.70 -18.25 -1.49
N SER A 147 1.86 -18.93 -1.44
CA SER A 147 2.02 -20.34 -1.81
C SER A 147 1.17 -21.28 -0.96
N LYS A 148 0.77 -20.88 0.25
CA LYS A 148 -0.19 -21.62 1.09
C LYS A 148 -1.65 -21.48 0.61
N GLY A 149 -1.90 -20.65 -0.40
CA GLY A 149 -3.22 -20.45 -1.00
C GLY A 149 -4.02 -19.29 -0.42
N ALA A 150 -3.38 -18.33 0.27
CA ALA A 150 -4.05 -17.09 0.64
C ALA A 150 -4.39 -16.29 -0.62
N ASP A 151 -5.56 -15.63 -0.61
CA ASP A 151 -6.07 -14.81 -1.72
C ASP A 151 -7.02 -13.75 -1.16
N LEU A 152 -6.44 -12.61 -0.78
CA LEU A 152 -7.14 -11.55 -0.06
C LEU A 152 -7.08 -10.24 -0.82
N THR A 153 -8.14 -9.45 -0.71
CA THR A 153 -8.13 -8.02 -1.03
C THR A 153 -8.77 -7.24 0.12
N PHE A 154 -8.14 -6.17 0.61
CA PHE A 154 -8.62 -5.40 1.76
C PHE A 154 -8.04 -3.98 1.80
#